data_AF-A0A2N1G3T2-F1
#
_entry.id   AF-A0A2N1G3T2-F1
#
_cell.length_a   1.000
_cell.length_b   1.000
_cell.length_c   1.000
_cell.angle_alpha   90.00
_cell.angle_beta   90.00
_cell.angle_gamma   90.00
#
_symmetry.space_group_name_H-M   'P 1'
#
loop_
_entity.id
_entity.type
_entity.pdbx_description
1 polymer ?
#
loop_
_entity_poly.entity_id
_entity_poly.type
_entity_poly.pdbx_seq_one_letter_code
_entity_poly.pdbx_strand_id
1 'polypeptide(L)'
;MKFSDIDPELFDGFKAFLETIKSKKSNKVQLSKNSIKIYYDKFRSALKQAYKDSYLSENIADKINAVKQAETQRNYITLTELTALVKTNCKSPEVKVQALFSALTGLRRSDI
;
A
#
# COMPACT_ATOMS: atom_id res chain seq x y z
N MET A 1 15.27 -5.43 23.88
CA MET A 1 14.97 -4.05 23.41
C MET A 1 13.84 -3.51 24.27
N LYS A 2 14.09 -2.41 24.98
CA LYS A 2 13.07 -1.72 25.79
C LYS A 2 12.47 -0.58 24.98
N PHE A 3 11.25 -0.15 25.31
CA PHE A 3 10.64 1.04 24.69
C PHE A 3 11.46 2.31 24.89
N SER A 4 12.27 2.35 25.95
CA SER A 4 13.22 3.42 26.24
C SER A 4 14.40 3.50 25.25
N ASP A 5 14.64 2.46 24.44
CA ASP A 5 15.73 2.40 23.46
C ASP A 5 15.27 2.82 22.04
N ILE A 6 14.09 3.45 21.93
CA ILE A 6 13.55 3.91 20.65
C ILE A 6 14.14 5.29 20.36
N ASP A 7 15.15 5.31 19.51
CA ASP A 7 15.82 6.53 19.05
C ASP A 7 15.49 6.84 17.58
N PRO A 8 15.71 8.09 17.12
CA PRO A 8 15.60 8.45 15.70
C PRO A 8 16.44 7.54 14.78
N GLU A 9 17.56 7.00 15.25
CA GLU A 9 18.40 6.06 14.49
C GLU A 9 17.65 4.75 14.15
N LEU A 10 16.76 4.28 15.04
CA LEU A 10 15.94 3.11 14.78
C LEU A 10 15.01 3.34 13.57
N PHE A 11 14.56 4.58 13.37
CA PHE A 11 13.71 4.93 12.24
C PHE A 11 14.47 4.95 10.92
N ASP A 12 15.68 5.49 10.91
CA ASP A 12 16.52 5.50 9.72
C ASP A 12 16.95 4.07 9.38
N GLY A 13 17.27 3.25 10.38
CA GLY A 13 17.51 1.82 10.22
C GLY A 13 16.29 1.07 9.68
N PHE A 14 15.09 1.37 10.20
CA PHE A 14 13.85 0.76 9.71
C PHE A 14 13.56 1.15 8.26
N LYS A 15 13.78 2.41 7.88
CA LYS A 15 13.63 2.87 6.50
C LYS A 15 14.62 2.16 5.57
N ALA A 16 15.90 2.11 5.93
CA ALA A 16 16.94 1.41 5.17
C ALA A 16 16.63 -0.09 5.03
N PHE A 17 16.07 -0.70 6.08
CA PHE A 17 15.59 -2.07 6.04
C PHE A 17 14.46 -2.23 5.03
N LEU A 18 13.42 -1.37 5.07
CA LEU A 18 12.30 -1.40 4.12
C LEU A 18 12.73 -1.22 2.65
N GLU A 19 13.80 -0.47 2.41
CA GLU A 19 14.37 -0.26 1.06
C GLU A 19 15.18 -1.48 0.57
N THR A 20 15.71 -2.29 1.49
CA THR A 20 16.55 -3.46 1.17
C THR A 20 15.73 -4.75 1.03
N ILE A 21 14.59 -4.86 1.72
CA ILE A 21 13.79 -6.09 1.73
C ILE A 21 13.05 -6.35 0.41
N LYS A 22 12.79 -7.64 0.20
CA LYS A 22 11.99 -8.15 -0.91
C LYS A 22 10.50 -8.15 -0.54
N SER A 23 9.66 -8.02 -1.56
CA SER A 23 8.21 -8.09 -1.42
C SER A 23 7.76 -9.48 -1.02
N LYS A 24 6.82 -9.58 -0.07
CA LYS A 24 6.19 -10.86 0.30
C LYS A 24 5.47 -11.53 -0.87
N LYS A 25 5.03 -10.75 -1.88
CA LYS A 25 4.36 -11.26 -3.08
C LYS A 25 5.34 -11.87 -4.10
N SER A 26 6.61 -11.51 -4.05
CA SER A 26 7.62 -11.99 -5.00
C SER A 26 9.04 -11.81 -4.46
N ASN A 27 9.77 -12.92 -4.35
CA ASN A 27 11.19 -12.93 -3.96
C ASN A 27 12.14 -12.31 -5.01
N LYS A 28 11.60 -11.80 -6.12
CA LYS A 28 12.36 -11.17 -7.21
C LYS A 28 12.28 -9.65 -7.19
N VAL A 29 11.33 -9.07 -6.47
CA VAL A 29 11.04 -7.62 -6.53
C VAL A 29 11.17 -7.01 -5.15
N GLN A 30 11.86 -5.88 -5.07
CA GLN A 30 11.94 -5.06 -3.85
C GLN A 30 10.57 -4.46 -3.51
N LEU A 31 10.44 -3.96 -2.29
CA LEU A 31 9.21 -3.31 -1.87
C LEU A 31 8.95 -2.05 -2.71
N SER A 32 7.71 -1.84 -3.18
CA SER A 32 7.39 -0.62 -3.92
C SER A 32 7.45 0.60 -3.01
N LYS A 33 7.83 1.77 -3.55
CA LYS A 33 7.89 3.04 -2.79
C LYS A 33 6.60 3.34 -2.02
N ASN A 34 5.44 3.03 -2.61
CA ASN A 34 4.14 3.21 -1.95
C ASN A 34 3.90 2.21 -0.81
N SER A 35 4.42 0.99 -0.93
CA SER A 35 4.39 0.03 0.17
C SER A 35 5.31 0.48 1.31
N ILE A 36 6.52 0.97 0.99
CA ILE A 36 7.48 1.52 1.98
C ILE A 36 6.80 2.65 2.75
N LYS A 37 6.18 3.60 2.04
CA LYS A 37 5.40 4.70 2.65
C LYS A 37 4.33 4.17 3.60
N ILE A 38 3.51 3.21 3.18
CA ILE A 38 2.43 2.68 4.04
C ILE A 38 3.00 2.05 5.31
N TYR A 39 4.07 1.26 5.23
CA TYR A 39 4.69 0.68 6.43
C TYR A 39 5.29 1.76 7.33
N TYR A 40 5.93 2.77 6.74
CA TYR A 40 6.49 3.90 7.46
C TYR A 40 5.42 4.73 8.19
N ASP A 41 4.31 5.04 7.50
CA ASP A 41 3.19 5.79 8.07
C ASP A 41 2.52 5.01 9.22
N LYS A 42 2.41 3.67 9.10
CA LYS A 42 1.91 2.81 10.17
C LYS A 42 2.82 2.83 11.39
N PHE A 43 4.13 2.70 11.18
CA PHE A 43 5.12 2.75 12.27
C PHE A 43 5.08 4.10 12.99
N ARG A 44 5.05 5.20 12.23
CA ARG A 44 4.90 6.56 12.76
C ARG A 44 3.60 6.72 13.57
N SER A 45 2.50 6.17 13.07
CA SER A 45 1.19 6.23 13.76
C SER A 45 1.20 5.45 15.08
N ALA A 46 1.82 4.27 15.11
CA ALA A 46 1.98 3.49 16.32
C ALA A 46 2.78 4.25 17.39
N LEU A 47 3.80 5.00 16.99
CA LEU A 47 4.61 5.78 17.93
C LEU A 47 3.91 7.05 18.42
N LYS A 48 3.10 7.69 17.58
CA LYS A 48 2.18 8.75 18.06
C LYS A 48 1.22 8.23 19.11
N GLN A 49 0.72 7.01 18.92
CA GLN A 49 -0.16 6.37 19.90
C GLN A 49 0.60 6.02 21.19
N ALA A 50 1.80 5.44 21.09
CA ALA A 50 2.63 5.12 22.24
C ALA A 50 3.00 6.36 23.08
N TYR A 51 3.22 7.51 22.45
CA TYR A 51 3.41 8.78 23.15
C TYR A 51 2.14 9.23 23.88
N LYS A 52 0.96 9.15 23.24
CA LYS A 52 -0.33 9.48 23.89
C LYS A 52 -0.61 8.60 25.10
N ASP A 53 -0.28 7.31 24.99
CA ASP A 53 -0.47 6.33 26.06
C ASP A 53 0.64 6.40 27.13
N SER A 54 1.52 7.41 27.06
CA SER A 54 2.62 7.66 28.01
C SER A 54 3.67 6.55 28.10
N TYR A 55 3.79 5.70 27.07
CA TYR A 55 4.90 4.74 26.95
C TYR A 55 6.20 5.40 26.49
N LEU A 56 6.11 6.57 25.85
CA LEU A 56 7.24 7.37 25.40
C LEU A 56 7.21 8.73 26.09
N SER A 57 8.35 9.17 26.62
CA SER A 57 8.50 10.49 27.25
C SER A 57 8.52 11.63 26.23
N GLU A 58 8.90 11.34 24.99
CA GLU A 58 9.01 12.33 23.91
C GLU A 58 8.25 11.91 22.66
N ASN A 59 7.75 12.90 21.92
CA ASN A 59 7.10 12.67 20.64
C ASN A 59 8.13 12.54 19.51
N ILE A 60 8.70 11.35 19.38
CA ILE A 60 9.69 11.02 18.35
C ILE A 60 9.07 11.09 16.95
N ALA A 61 7.78 10.79 16.82
CA ALA A 61 7.08 10.74 15.54
C ALA A 61 6.93 12.12 14.86
N ASP A 62 7.03 13.22 15.59
CA ASP A 62 7.03 14.57 15.02
C ASP A 62 8.42 15.06 14.61
N LYS A 63 9.50 14.47 15.14
CA LYS A 63 10.87 14.71 14.67
C LYS A 63 11.14 14.13 13.28
N ILE A 64 10.18 13.39 12.72
CA ILE A 64 10.36 12.52 11.57
C ILE A 64 9.50 12.96 10.39
N ASN A 65 10.16 13.13 9.25
CA ASN A 65 9.54 13.58 8.01
C ASN A 65 8.68 12.48 7.37
N ALA A 66 7.52 12.87 6.84
CA ALA A 66 6.68 11.97 6.09
C ALA A 66 7.34 11.55 4.77
N VAL A 67 7.18 10.28 4.39
CA VAL A 67 7.66 9.78 3.09
C VAL A 67 6.69 10.24 2.00
N LYS A 68 7.22 10.92 0.97
CA LYS A 68 6.42 11.36 -0.19
C LYS A 68 5.88 10.13 -0.94
N GLN A 69 4.61 10.17 -1.29
CA GLN A 69 3.98 9.14 -2.10
C GLN A 69 4.49 9.23 -3.54
N ALA A 70 4.84 8.08 -4.12
CA ALA A 70 5.12 8.04 -5.54
C ALA A 70 3.80 8.10 -6.30
N GLU A 71 3.75 8.96 -7.31
CA GLU A 71 2.59 9.09 -8.18
C GLU A 71 2.34 7.77 -8.91
N THR A 72 1.12 7.27 -8.84
CA THR A 72 0.70 6.06 -9.55
C THR A 72 -0.34 6.42 -10.58
N GLN A 73 -0.04 6.17 -11.84
CA GLN A 73 -1.03 6.25 -12.89
C GLN A 73 -1.95 5.03 -12.81
N ARG A 74 -3.24 5.29 -12.62
CA ARG A 74 -4.28 4.26 -12.64
C ARG A 74 -4.94 4.30 -14.00
N ASN A 75 -4.68 3.28 -14.81
CA ASN A 75 -5.33 3.15 -16.12
C ASN A 75 -6.80 2.80 -15.93
N TYR A 76 -7.63 3.37 -16.78
CA TYR A 76 -9.06 3.10 -16.87
C TYR A 76 -9.38 2.52 -18.24
N ILE A 77 -10.44 1.72 -18.30
CA ILE A 77 -10.96 1.17 -19.55
C ILE A 77 -11.86 2.22 -20.20
N THR A 78 -11.61 2.51 -21.47
CA THR A 78 -12.49 3.32 -22.32
C THR A 78 -13.67 2.50 -22.83
N LEU A 79 -14.74 3.17 -23.28
CA LEU A 79 -15.92 2.50 -23.86
C LEU A 79 -15.55 1.63 -25.08
N THR A 80 -14.57 2.08 -25.88
CA THR A 80 -14.08 1.33 -27.05
C THR A 80 -13.39 0.03 -26.63
N GLU A 81 -12.53 0.09 -25.61
CA GLU A 81 -11.86 -1.09 -25.06
C GLU A 81 -12.87 -2.05 -24.38
N LEU A 82 -13.88 -1.51 -23.71
CA LEU A 82 -14.96 -2.32 -23.13
C LEU A 82 -15.74 -3.07 -24.21
N THR A 83 -16.07 -2.39 -25.31
CA THR A 83 -16.77 -3.01 -26.45
C THR A 83 -15.91 -4.09 -27.11
N ALA A 84 -14.60 -3.88 -27.20
CA ALA A 84 -13.67 -4.90 -27.66
C ALA A 84 -13.63 -6.10 -26.72
N LEU A 85 -13.61 -5.89 -25.39
CA LEU A 85 -13.66 -6.96 -24.38
C LEU A 85 -14.92 -7.83 -24.47
N VAL A 86 -16.07 -7.24 -24.82
CA VAL A 86 -17.30 -8.00 -25.07
C VAL A 86 -17.15 -8.97 -26.24
N LYS A 87 -16.40 -8.61 -27.29
CA LYS A 87 -16.20 -9.44 -28.49
C LYS A 87 -15.09 -10.48 -28.33
N THR A 88 -14.13 -10.23 -27.43
CA THR A 88 -13.02 -11.15 -27.19
C THR A 88 -13.49 -12.47 -26.56
N ASN A 89 -12.91 -13.58 -27.03
CA ASN A 89 -13.14 -14.90 -26.45
C ASN A 89 -12.55 -14.96 -25.03
N CYS A 90 -13.33 -15.42 -24.07
CA CYS A 90 -12.91 -15.55 -22.67
C CYS A 90 -12.99 -17.01 -22.25
N LYS A 91 -11.92 -17.52 -21.61
CA LYS A 91 -11.85 -18.91 -21.15
C LYS A 91 -12.92 -19.25 -20.10
N SER A 92 -13.32 -18.27 -19.29
CA SER A 92 -14.36 -18.42 -18.28
C SER A 92 -15.51 -17.44 -18.59
N PRO A 93 -16.69 -17.94 -18.98
CA PRO A 93 -17.84 -17.07 -19.25
C PRO A 93 -18.33 -16.33 -18.01
N GLU A 94 -18.20 -16.93 -16.83
CA GLU A 94 -18.57 -16.31 -15.54
C GLU A 94 -17.73 -15.06 -15.25
N VAL A 95 -16.42 -15.14 -15.43
CA VAL A 95 -15.51 -14.00 -15.25
C VAL A 95 -15.84 -12.88 -16.23
N LYS A 96 -16.23 -13.21 -17.46
CA LYS A 96 -16.65 -12.23 -18.47
C LYS A 96 -17.90 -11.48 -18.01
N VAL A 97 -18.92 -12.20 -17.53
CA VAL A 97 -20.17 -11.60 -17.05
C VAL A 97 -19.90 -10.71 -15.83
N GLN A 98 -19.15 -11.19 -14.84
CA GLN A 98 -18.80 -10.41 -13.64
C GLN A 98 -18.02 -9.14 -13.98
N ALA A 99 -17.05 -9.23 -14.90
CA ALA A 99 -16.26 -8.08 -15.34
C ALA A 99 -17.14 -7.02 -16.04
N LEU A 100 -18.04 -7.44 -16.93
CA LEU A 100 -18.96 -6.54 -17.63
C LEU A 100 -20.00 -5.92 -16.67
N PHE A 101 -20.54 -6.70 -15.76
CA PHE A 101 -21.45 -6.22 -14.72
C PHE A 101 -20.77 -5.17 -13.83
N SER A 102 -19.54 -5.45 -13.37
CA SER A 102 -18.72 -4.49 -12.63
C SER A 102 -18.48 -3.20 -13.41
N ALA A 103 -18.13 -3.30 -14.70
CA ALA A 103 -17.86 -2.14 -15.55
C ALA A 103 -19.11 -1.26 -15.79
N LEU A 104 -20.29 -1.86 -15.88
CA LEU A 104 -21.56 -1.15 -16.15
C LEU A 104 -22.24 -0.60 -14.89
N THR A 105 -22.05 -1.26 -13.74
CA THR A 105 -22.67 -0.86 -12.47
C THR A 105 -21.74 -0.05 -11.56
N GLY A 106 -20.44 -0.11 -11.80
CA GLY A 106 -19.42 0.48 -10.93
C GLY A 106 -19.18 -0.29 -9.63
N LEU A 107 -19.80 -1.47 -9.45
CA LEU A 107 -19.59 -2.33 -8.28
C LEU A 107 -18.17 -2.91 -8.27
N ARG A 108 -17.59 -3.06 -7.08
CA ARG A 108 -16.26 -3.66 -6.94
C ARG A 108 -16.37 -5.17 -7.17
N ARG A 109 -15.28 -5.78 -7.62
CA ARG A 109 -15.19 -7.24 -7.74
C ARG A 109 -15.49 -8.00 -6.44
N SER A 110 -15.26 -7.41 -5.28
CA SER A 110 -15.58 -8.02 -3.98
C SER A 110 -17.08 -8.08 -3.68
N ASP A 111 -17.87 -7.26 -4.37
CA ASP A 111 -19.28 -7.03 -4.09
C ASP A 111 -20.17 -7.85 -5.06
N ILE A 112 -19.56 -8.59 -5.99
CA ILE A 112 -20.16 -9.42 -7.05
C ILE A 112 -19.79 -10.87 -6.79
#